data_AF-A0A816CC37-F1
#
_entry.id   AF-A0A816CC37-F1
#
_cell.length_a   1.000
_cell.length_b   1.000
_cell.length_c   1.000
_cell.angle_alpha   90.00
_cell.angle_beta   90.00
_cell.angle_gamma   90.00
#
_symmetry.space_group_name_H-M   'P 1'
#
loop_
_entity.id
_entity.type
_entity.pdbx_description
1 polymer ?
#
loop_
_entity_poly.entity_id
_entity_poly.type
_entity_poly.pdbx_seq_one_letter_code
_entity_poly.pdbx_strand_id
1 'polypeptide(L)'
;MQGGLYNDILRSKNITSIIPTDNICDKIEDLIKNEIIPSQINSTTVEDIQKDIQKYDCDAIILGCTELPIVYNEDNLGKPVVDTTRLLAHYALQLATEENSSSK
;
A
#
# COMPACT_ATOMS: atom_id res chain seq x y z
N MET A 1 5.37 8.42 3.93
CA MET A 1 3.90 8.62 3.83
C MET A 1 3.45 10.08 3.75
N GLN A 2 4.23 11.06 4.26
CA GLN A 2 3.79 12.46 4.38
C GLN A 2 4.01 13.35 3.13
N GLY A 3 4.57 12.83 2.05
CA GLY A 3 4.97 13.62 0.87
C GLY A 3 3.83 14.10 -0.04
N GLY A 4 2.57 13.93 0.34
CA GLY A 4 1.40 14.44 -0.40
C GLY A 4 1.08 13.77 -1.74
N LEU A 5 1.93 12.86 -2.23
CA LEU A 5 1.81 12.20 -3.55
C LEU A 5 0.39 11.70 -3.88
N TYR A 6 -0.27 11.04 -2.92
CA TYR A 6 -1.62 10.50 -3.12
C TYR A 6 -2.73 11.50 -2.81
N ASN A 7 -2.53 12.42 -1.88
CA ASN A 7 -3.61 13.24 -1.30
C ASN A 7 -4.31 14.09 -2.36
N ASP A 8 -3.54 14.84 -3.16
CA ASP A 8 -4.11 15.77 -4.14
C ASP A 8 -4.82 15.02 -5.27
N ILE A 9 -4.23 13.90 -5.71
CA ILE A 9 -4.79 13.06 -6.77
C ILE A 9 -6.10 12.41 -6.30
N LEU A 10 -6.11 11.80 -5.12
CA LEU A 10 -7.31 11.18 -4.56
C LEU A 10 -8.41 12.21 -4.32
N ARG A 11 -8.06 13.39 -3.79
CA ARG A 11 -9.01 14.49 -3.59
C ARG A 11 -9.64 14.96 -4.89
N SER A 12 -8.86 15.06 -5.98
CA SER A 12 -9.39 15.40 -7.31
C SER A 12 -10.40 14.38 -7.86
N LYS A 13 -10.40 13.16 -7.31
CA LYS A 13 -11.33 12.08 -7.62
C LYS A 13 -12.44 11.91 -6.58
N ASN A 14 -12.58 12.86 -5.66
CA ASN A 14 -13.52 12.80 -4.53
C ASN A 14 -13.28 11.61 -3.58
N ILE A 15 -12.03 11.16 -3.45
CA ILE A 15 -11.62 10.13 -2.51
C ILE A 15 -10.89 10.80 -1.34
N THR A 16 -11.36 10.54 -0.12
CA THR A 16 -10.73 11.05 1.11
C THR A 16 -9.59 10.13 1.51
N SER A 17 -8.38 10.67 1.63
CA SER A 17 -7.22 9.96 2.16
C SER A 17 -7.11 10.12 3.68
N ILE A 18 -6.87 9.01 4.38
CA ILE A 18 -6.54 9.00 5.81
C ILE A 18 -5.08 8.60 5.94
N ILE A 19 -4.28 9.43 6.60
CA ILE A 19 -2.90 9.10 6.95
C ILE A 19 -2.90 8.57 8.39
N PRO A 20 -2.24 7.43 8.69
CA PRO A 20 -2.07 6.99 10.05
C PRO A 20 -1.35 8.02 10.93
N THR A 21 -1.44 7.89 12.26
CA THR A 21 -0.69 8.75 13.17
C THR A 21 0.82 8.55 13.00
N ASP A 22 1.62 9.57 13.31
CA ASP A 22 3.08 9.50 13.19
C ASP A 22 3.68 8.26 13.86
N ASN A 23 3.24 7.91 15.07
CA ASN A 23 3.68 6.69 15.76
C ASN A 23 3.42 5.39 14.99
N ILE A 24 2.31 5.30 14.25
CA ILE A 24 2.01 4.14 13.40
C ILE A 24 2.87 4.20 12.13
N CYS A 25 3.05 5.39 11.57
CA CYS A 25 3.93 5.58 10.42
C CYS A 25 5.37 5.15 10.73
N ASP A 26 5.89 5.51 11.90
CA ASP A 26 7.24 5.14 12.37
C ASP A 26 7.36 3.62 12.55
N LYS A 27 6.36 2.97 13.17
CA LYS A 27 6.32 1.50 13.28
C LYS A 27 6.36 0.82 11.91
N ILE A 28 5.60 1.32 10.95
CA ILE A 28 5.56 0.77 9.59
C ILE A 28 6.93 0.96 8.91
N GLU A 29 7.54 2.14 9.07
CA GLU A 29 8.88 2.42 8.53
C GLU A 29 9.95 1.50 9.13
N ASP A 30 9.90 1.29 10.44
CA ASP A 30 10.80 0.35 11.13
C ASP A 30 10.56 -1.09 10.71
N LEU A 31 9.31 -1.53 10.56
CA LEU A 31 8.97 -2.85 10.03
C LEU A 31 9.58 -3.04 8.62
N ILE A 32 9.41 -2.08 7.72
CA ILE A 32 9.96 -2.16 6.36
C ILE A 32 11.49 -2.27 6.42
N LYS A 33 12.15 -1.34 7.12
CA LYS A 33 13.61 -1.22 7.10
C LYS A 33 14.32 -2.34 7.86
N ASN A 34 13.81 -2.69 9.03
CA ASN A 34 14.51 -3.53 9.98
C ASN A 34 14.02 -4.98 9.97
N GLU A 35 12.87 -5.27 9.36
CA GLU A 35 12.34 -6.63 9.31
C GLU A 35 12.12 -7.14 7.89
N ILE A 36 11.38 -6.41 7.04
CA ILE A 36 11.03 -6.88 5.70
C ILE A 36 12.25 -6.91 4.78
N ILE A 37 12.97 -5.78 4.63
CA ILE A 37 14.17 -5.69 3.78
C ILE A 37 15.24 -6.73 4.17
N PRO A 38 15.63 -6.89 5.44
CA PRO A 38 16.58 -7.93 5.86
C PRO A 38 15.98 -9.34 5.94
N SER A 39 14.70 -9.54 5.59
CA SER A 39 14.02 -10.85 5.60
C SER A 39 13.97 -11.53 6.97
N GLN A 40 13.79 -10.76 8.04
CA GLN A 40 13.70 -11.22 9.44
C GLN A 40 12.38 -10.79 10.09
N ILE A 41 11.27 -11.14 9.42
CA ILE A 41 9.92 -10.71 9.79
C ILE A 41 9.46 -11.36 11.10
N ASN A 42 9.06 -10.54 12.07
CA ASN A 42 8.41 -10.97 13.30
C ASN A 42 6.89 -10.86 13.16
N SER A 43 6.19 -11.99 13.29
CA SER A 43 4.73 -12.02 13.18
C SER A 43 4.03 -11.12 14.20
N THR A 44 4.61 -10.95 15.40
CA THR A 44 4.04 -10.10 16.45
C THR A 44 4.04 -8.63 16.01
N THR A 45 5.13 -8.15 15.40
CA THR A 45 5.22 -6.78 14.87
C THR A 45 4.16 -6.56 13.80
N VAL A 46 4.03 -7.52 12.87
CA VAL A 46 3.05 -7.46 11.77
C VAL A 46 1.61 -7.40 12.31
N GLU A 47 1.27 -8.27 13.26
CA GLU A 47 -0.05 -8.33 13.90
C GLU A 47 -0.39 -7.06 14.70
N ASP A 48 0.59 -6.47 15.39
CA ASP A 48 0.37 -5.26 16.18
C ASP A 48 0.11 -4.04 15.29
N ILE A 49 0.86 -3.90 14.20
CA ILE A 49 0.60 -2.87 13.18
C ILE A 49 -0.73 -3.13 12.46
N GLN A 50 -1.06 -4.39 12.17
CA GLN A 50 -2.36 -4.77 11.59
C GLN A 50 -3.52 -4.27 12.46
N LYS A 51 -3.47 -4.55 13.77
CA LYS A 51 -4.49 -4.09 14.73
C LYS A 51 -4.58 -2.57 14.80
N ASP A 52 -3.46 -1.87 14.69
CA ASP A 52 -3.43 -0.41 14.66
C ASP A 52 -4.06 0.15 13.36
N ILE A 53 -3.79 -0.46 12.20
CA ILE A 53 -4.38 -0.08 10.91
C ILE A 53 -5.90 -0.36 10.90
N GLN A 54 -6.34 -1.49 11.46
CA GLN A 54 -7.76 -1.88 11.46
C GLN A 54 -8.67 -0.96 12.28
N LYS A 55 -8.11 -0.11 13.14
CA LYS A 55 -8.86 0.91 13.90
C LYS A 55 -9.33 2.07 13.01
N TYR A 56 -8.76 2.24 11.82
CA TYR A 56 -9.16 3.31 10.91
C TYR A 56 -10.45 2.96 10.17
N ASP A 57 -11.38 3.91 10.21
CA ASP A 57 -12.63 3.84 9.44
C ASP A 57 -12.36 4.29 8.00
N CYS A 58 -11.99 3.32 7.17
CA CYS A 58 -11.77 3.49 5.73
C CYS A 58 -12.38 2.34 4.92
N ASP A 59 -12.68 2.60 3.65
CA ASP A 59 -13.23 1.60 2.74
C ASP A 59 -12.17 0.67 2.13
N ALA A 60 -10.92 1.15 2.03
CA ALA A 60 -9.80 0.41 1.44
C ALA A 60 -8.45 0.90 2.00
N ILE A 61 -7.41 0.10 1.81
CA ILE A 61 -6.03 0.39 2.26
C ILE A 61 -5.10 0.41 1.05
N ILE A 62 -4.29 1.47 0.91
CA ILE A 62 -3.26 1.56 -0.13
C ILE A 62 -1.94 1.02 0.43
N LEU A 63 -1.43 -0.06 -0.15
CA LEU A 63 -0.08 -0.57 0.12
C LEU A 63 0.91 0.23 -0.74
N GLY A 64 1.23 1.44 -0.29
CA GLY A 64 1.98 2.43 -1.08
C GLY A 64 3.50 2.25 -1.12
N CYS A 65 4.02 1.14 -0.60
CA CYS A 65 5.45 0.78 -0.62
C CYS A 65 5.55 -0.66 -1.15
N THR A 66 6.57 -0.93 -1.95
CA THR A 66 6.77 -2.21 -2.65
C THR A 66 6.89 -3.42 -1.71
N GLU A 67 7.32 -3.19 -0.48
CA GLU A 67 7.59 -4.19 0.56
C GLU A 67 6.34 -4.59 1.34
N LEU A 68 5.36 -3.69 1.50
CA LEU A 68 4.18 -3.94 2.33
C LEU A 68 3.34 -5.14 1.88
N PRO A 69 3.17 -5.42 0.56
CA PRO A 69 2.48 -6.62 0.09
C PRO A 69 3.12 -7.96 0.52
N ILE A 70 4.36 -7.95 1.03
CA ILE A 70 5.00 -9.18 1.55
C ILE A 70 4.31 -9.67 2.82
N VAL A 71 3.79 -8.75 3.64
CA VAL A 71 3.21 -9.06 4.95
C VAL A 71 1.73 -8.69 5.09
N TYR A 72 1.19 -7.86 4.19
CA TYR A 72 -0.20 -7.42 4.24
C TYR A 72 -0.98 -7.75 2.97
N ASN A 73 -2.23 -8.17 3.15
CA ASN A 73 -3.17 -8.48 2.08
C ASN A 73 -4.63 -8.28 2.58
N GLU A 74 -5.62 -8.53 1.72
CA GLU A 74 -7.03 -8.37 2.07
C GLU A 74 -7.47 -9.28 3.21
N ASP A 75 -6.96 -10.52 3.24
CA ASP A 75 -7.34 -11.53 4.22
C ASP A 75 -6.95 -11.11 5.64
N ASN A 76 -5.72 -10.59 5.81
CA ASN A 76 -5.23 -10.20 7.13
C ASN A 76 -5.63 -8.76 7.53
N LEU A 77 -5.76 -7.84 6.58
CA LEU A 77 -6.23 -6.49 6.88
C LEU A 77 -7.76 -6.42 7.04
N GLY A 78 -8.50 -7.40 6.51
CA GLY A 78 -9.97 -7.46 6.61
C GLY A 78 -10.69 -6.38 5.80
N LYS A 79 -9.98 -5.72 4.88
CA LYS A 79 -10.47 -4.65 4.00
C LYS A 79 -9.82 -4.79 2.62
N PRO A 80 -10.48 -4.31 1.54
CA PRO A 80 -9.89 -4.25 0.21
C PRO A 80 -8.52 -3.55 0.23
N VAL A 81 -7.56 -4.09 -0.52
CA VAL A 81 -6.20 -3.53 -0.59
C VAL A 81 -5.85 -3.13 -2.01
N VAL A 82 -5.19 -1.98 -2.14
CA VAL A 82 -4.59 -1.52 -3.39
C VAL A 82 -3.08 -1.73 -3.30
N ASP A 83 -2.60 -2.82 -3.90
CA ASP A 83 -1.17 -3.02 -4.15
C ASP A 83 -0.73 -2.14 -5.31
N THR A 84 -0.05 -1.04 -5.00
CA THR A 84 0.37 -0.06 -6.02
C THR A 84 1.39 -0.63 -6.98
N THR A 85 2.21 -1.58 -6.53
CA THR A 85 3.24 -2.22 -7.35
C THR A 85 2.59 -3.07 -8.44
N ARG A 86 1.62 -3.91 -8.06
CA ARG A 86 0.87 -4.73 -9.01
C ARG A 86 0.04 -3.88 -9.96
N LEU A 87 -0.63 -2.84 -9.45
CA LEU A 87 -1.43 -1.93 -10.27
C LEU A 87 -0.56 -1.25 -11.35
N LEU A 88 0.62 -0.74 -10.96
CA LEU A 88 1.57 -0.13 -11.90
C LEU A 88 2.09 -1.15 -12.91
N ALA A 89 2.42 -2.37 -12.49
CA ALA A 89 2.88 -3.41 -13.39
C ALA A 89 1.82 -3.82 -14.43
N HIS A 90 0.57 -3.95 -14.01
CA HIS A 90 -0.56 -4.23 -14.91
C HIS A 90 -0.77 -3.11 -15.93
N TYR A 91 -0.72 -1.85 -15.49
CA TYR A 91 -0.88 -0.72 -16.38
C TYR A 91 0.29 -0.58 -17.37
N ALA A 92 1.53 -0.83 -16.92
CA ALA A 92 2.69 -0.84 -17.79
C ALA A 92 2.58 -1.92 -18.89
N LEU A 93 2.11 -3.12 -18.55
CA LEU A 93 1.86 -4.19 -19.51
C LEU A 93 0.77 -3.81 -20.53
N GLN A 94 -0.31 -3.19 -20.06
CA GLN A 94 -1.38 -2.71 -20.93
C GLN A 94 -0.83 -1.73 -21.97
N LEU A 95 -0.09 -0.70 -21.56
CA LEU A 95 0.51 0.26 -22.49
C LEU A 95 1.46 -0.40 -23.51
N ALA A 96 2.32 -1.31 -23.04
CA ALA A 96 3.28 -2.00 -23.90
C ALA A 96 2.62 -2.91 -24.96
N THR A 97 1.39 -3.37 -24.72
CA THR A 97 0.64 -4.25 -25.62
C THR A 97 -0.37 -3.50 -26.50
N GLU A 98 -0.90 -2.37 -26.04
CA GLU A 98 -1.78 -1.50 -26.81
C GLU A 98 -1.05 -0.80 -27.97
N GLU A 99 0.22 -0.39 -27.79
CA GLU A 99 1.03 0.19 -28.87
C GLU A 99 1.25 -0.77 -30.05
N ASN A 100 1.15 -2.09 -29.83
CA ASN A 100 1.26 -3.12 -30.88
C ASN A 100 -0.06 -3.38 -31.63
N SER A 101 -1.17 -2.79 -31.20
CA SER A 101 -2.52 -3.06 -31.74
C SER A 101 -3.02 -1.98 -32.70
N SER A 102 -2.34 -0.84 -32.81
CA SER A 102 -2.70 0.29 -33.71
C SER A 102 -1.88 0.36 -35.00
N SER A 103 -1.09 -0.68 -35.33
CA SER A 103 -0.32 -0.78 -36.59
C SER A 103 -0.78 -1.91 -37.52
N LYS A 104 -2.08 -2.25 -37.51
CA LYS A 104 -2.68 -3.15 -38.53
C LYS A 104 -3.91 -2.53 -39.16
#